data_AF-A0BPL2-F1
#
_entry.id   AF-A0BPL2-F1
#
_cell.length_a   1.000
_cell.length_b   1.000
_cell.length_c   1.000
_cell.angle_alpha   90.00
_cell.angle_beta   90.00
_cell.angle_gamma   90.00
#
_symmetry.space_group_name_H-M   'P 1'
#
loop_
_entity.id
_entity.type
_entity.pdbx_description
1 polymer ?
#
loop_
_entity_poly.entity_id
_entity_poly.type
_entity_poly.pdbx_seq_one_letter_code
_entity_poly.pdbx_strand_id
1 'polypeptide(L)'
;MLFMLMLSLVHSQIQDCQIQQGECSDNYDPVCGLNISNTSIQTFVNYCYACKASQVVKYLKGDCQKKGDDIKIDIPQTSVGVDNNNPKPTSGNYTQTISCTNPRPSVCDTSVKSICGLFDSTIKCTGQNCLQQFSNECLACRNTSIHSYFFGNCSDYKPQTPTVIQCSTETSKNCELKEQVTVCGFLDETAVCQNPPCLQPFDNKCEPCQQTNITSYFVGDCNQYQELFYSAEQQSDTFVANYQYCQVQRPSECDQQYVQTCGVLKSCKGNGCERTYDNPCSACQNNEIEGYYAGECLNSYVSLISMFIIALLIQ
;
A
#
# COMPACT_ATOMS: atom_id res chain seq x y z
N MET A 1 6.59 58.96 -4.29
CA MET A 1 5.70 58.30 -5.27
C MET A 1 6.31 57.06 -5.94
N LEU A 2 7.48 56.54 -5.51
CA LEU A 2 8.12 55.37 -6.12
C LEU A 2 8.17 54.12 -5.20
N PHE A 3 7.57 54.17 -4.02
CA PHE A 3 7.67 53.10 -3.00
C PHE A 3 6.36 52.31 -2.78
N MET A 4 5.31 52.55 -3.59
CA MET A 4 4.02 51.84 -3.49
C MET A 4 3.78 50.80 -4.61
N LEU A 5 4.76 50.55 -5.49
CA LEU A 5 4.56 49.76 -6.72
C LEU A 5 5.32 48.42 -6.77
N MET A 6 5.96 47.98 -5.69
CA MET A 6 6.81 46.76 -5.68
C MET A 6 6.36 45.67 -4.70
N LEU A 7 5.08 45.65 -4.31
CA LEU A 7 4.51 44.65 -3.39
C LEU A 7 3.25 43.99 -3.94
N SER A 8 3.19 43.73 -5.25
CA SER A 8 2.29 42.70 -5.78
C SER A 8 2.88 41.33 -5.47
N LEU A 9 2.82 40.96 -4.18
CA LEU A 9 3.06 39.61 -3.68
C LEU A 9 2.16 38.64 -4.44
N VAL A 10 2.78 37.75 -5.22
CA VAL A 10 2.11 36.61 -5.85
C VAL A 10 1.70 35.66 -4.73
N HIS A 11 0.54 35.91 -4.13
CA HIS A 11 -0.08 34.97 -3.22
C HIS A 11 -0.58 33.79 -4.06
N SER A 12 0.23 32.74 -4.13
CA SER A 12 -0.23 31.46 -4.65
C SER A 12 -1.28 30.92 -3.69
N GLN A 13 -2.55 31.19 -3.96
CA GLN A 13 -3.64 30.77 -3.09
C GLN A 13 -3.87 29.28 -3.29
N ILE A 14 -3.49 28.49 -2.28
CA ILE A 14 -3.94 27.11 -2.13
C ILE A 14 -5.45 27.16 -1.87
N GLN A 15 -6.23 26.45 -2.69
CA GLN A 15 -7.68 26.41 -2.59
C GLN A 15 -8.14 25.04 -2.08
N ASP A 16 -9.13 25.04 -1.18
CA ASP A 16 -9.75 23.80 -0.70
C ASP A 16 -10.70 23.24 -1.75
N CYS A 17 -10.73 21.91 -1.85
CA CYS A 17 -11.68 21.23 -2.72
C CYS A 17 -13.09 21.30 -2.15
N GLN A 18 -14.01 21.90 -2.90
CA GLN A 18 -15.44 21.85 -2.63
C GLN A 18 -16.12 21.00 -3.71
N ILE A 19 -16.56 19.81 -3.34
CA ILE A 19 -17.22 18.89 -4.27
C ILE A 19 -18.64 19.41 -4.53
N GLN A 20 -18.91 19.80 -5.78
CA GLN A 20 -20.26 20.04 -6.25
C GLN A 20 -20.74 18.84 -7.08
N GLN A 21 -22.02 18.46 -6.94
CA GLN A 21 -22.62 17.43 -7.77
C GLN A 21 -22.79 17.96 -9.20
N GLY A 22 -22.19 17.28 -10.18
CA GLY A 22 -22.26 17.66 -11.60
C GLY A 22 -21.15 17.01 -12.43
N GLU A 23 -21.27 17.02 -13.75
CA GLU A 23 -20.18 16.61 -14.66
C GLU A 23 -19.08 17.67 -14.71
N CYS A 24 -17.83 17.24 -14.90
CA CYS A 24 -16.71 18.17 -15.05
C CYS A 24 -16.64 18.66 -16.50
N SER A 25 -16.37 19.95 -16.69
CA SER A 25 -16.05 20.47 -18.03
C SER A 25 -14.72 19.91 -18.52
N ASP A 26 -14.59 19.65 -19.82
CA ASP A 26 -13.34 19.23 -20.45
C ASP A 26 -12.41 20.39 -20.81
N ASN A 27 -12.74 21.61 -20.39
CA ASN A 27 -11.86 22.76 -20.56
C ASN A 27 -10.56 22.55 -19.78
N TYR A 28 -9.43 22.71 -20.47
CA TYR A 28 -8.09 22.60 -19.91
C TYR A 28 -7.73 23.88 -19.14
N ASP A 29 -7.79 23.82 -17.81
CA ASP A 29 -7.37 24.88 -16.87
C ASP A 29 -6.65 24.20 -15.70
N PRO A 30 -5.39 23.77 -15.90
CA PRO A 30 -4.77 22.75 -15.09
C PRO A 30 -4.58 23.20 -13.65
N VAL A 31 -4.65 22.23 -12.74
CA VAL A 31 -4.37 22.45 -11.32
C VAL A 31 -3.45 21.36 -10.78
N CYS A 32 -2.69 21.73 -9.76
CA CYS A 32 -1.83 20.84 -9.02
C CYS A 32 -2.53 20.42 -7.72
N GLY A 33 -3.07 19.21 -7.69
CA GLY A 33 -3.79 18.66 -6.54
C GLY A 33 -2.83 18.06 -5.51
N LEU A 34 -3.07 18.33 -4.23
CA LEU A 34 -2.33 17.78 -3.10
C LEU A 34 -3.08 16.57 -2.52
N ASN A 35 -2.42 15.41 -2.56
CA ASN A 35 -2.96 14.16 -2.05
C ASN A 35 -2.63 14.00 -0.54
N ILE A 36 -3.64 13.75 0.29
CA ILE A 36 -3.44 13.61 1.75
C ILE A 36 -2.69 12.33 2.10
N SER A 37 -2.94 11.25 1.34
CA SER A 37 -2.52 9.90 1.71
C SER A 37 -1.02 9.67 1.55
N ASN A 38 -0.35 10.42 0.68
CA ASN A 38 1.03 10.15 0.29
C ASN A 38 1.89 11.40 0.04
N THR A 39 1.42 12.58 0.47
CA THR A 39 2.05 13.91 0.25
C THR A 39 2.44 14.20 -1.20
N SER A 40 1.93 13.42 -2.16
CA SER A 40 2.24 13.59 -3.58
C SER A 40 1.38 14.68 -4.19
N ILE A 41 1.94 15.31 -5.22
CA ILE A 41 1.25 16.29 -6.03
C ILE A 41 1.01 15.72 -7.42
N GLN A 42 -0.19 15.92 -7.97
CA GLN A 42 -0.57 15.46 -9.30
C GLN A 42 -1.25 16.58 -10.09
N THR A 43 -0.90 16.70 -11.37
CA THR A 43 -1.55 17.61 -12.30
C THR A 43 -2.89 17.02 -12.75
N PHE A 44 -3.94 17.83 -12.70
CA PHE A 44 -5.27 17.52 -13.22
C PHE A 44 -5.67 18.52 -14.30
N VAL A 45 -6.50 18.08 -15.24
CA VAL A 45 -7.01 18.89 -16.37
C VAL A 45 -7.68 20.18 -15.89
N ASN A 46 -8.41 20.10 -14.79
CA ASN A 46 -8.96 21.25 -14.07
C ASN A 46 -9.32 20.89 -12.62
N TYR A 47 -9.72 21.92 -11.86
CA TYR A 47 -10.08 21.78 -10.44
C TYR A 47 -11.21 20.79 -10.18
N CYS A 48 -12.18 20.65 -11.10
CA CYS A 48 -13.28 19.70 -10.92
C CYS A 48 -12.78 18.26 -10.92
N TYR A 49 -11.92 17.90 -11.88
CA TYR A 49 -11.29 16.58 -11.93
C TYR A 49 -10.37 16.34 -10.72
N ALA A 50 -9.64 17.36 -10.28
CA ALA A 50 -8.83 17.27 -9.06
C ALA A 50 -9.69 16.95 -7.84
N CYS A 51 -10.76 17.72 -7.59
CA CYS A 51 -11.59 17.58 -6.40
C CYS A 51 -12.54 16.37 -6.42
N LYS A 52 -12.75 15.74 -7.59
CA LYS A 52 -13.44 14.45 -7.67
C LYS A 52 -12.51 13.25 -7.38
N ALA A 53 -11.20 13.42 -7.45
CA ALA A 53 -10.28 12.37 -7.06
C ALA A 53 -10.38 12.17 -5.54
N SER A 54 -10.61 10.93 -5.10
CA SER A 54 -10.98 10.57 -3.72
C SER A 54 -9.95 10.93 -2.64
N GLN A 55 -8.78 11.46 -3.01
CA GLN A 55 -7.66 11.73 -2.12
C GLN A 55 -7.10 13.15 -2.23
N VAL A 56 -7.69 14.04 -3.04
CA VAL A 56 -7.23 15.42 -3.20
C VAL A 56 -8.07 16.36 -2.33
N VAL A 57 -7.44 17.04 -1.38
CA VAL A 57 -8.13 17.99 -0.47
C VAL A 57 -7.93 19.44 -0.84
N LYS A 58 -6.82 19.74 -1.50
CA LYS A 58 -6.41 21.09 -1.85
C LYS A 58 -5.80 21.06 -3.23
N TYR A 59 -5.86 22.19 -3.91
CA TYR A 59 -5.20 22.36 -5.19
C TYR A 59 -4.57 23.74 -5.32
N LEU A 60 -3.57 23.82 -6.18
CA LEU A 60 -2.94 25.06 -6.62
C LEU A 60 -3.25 25.25 -8.11
N LYS A 61 -3.52 26.48 -8.57
CA LYS A 61 -3.67 26.72 -10.01
C LYS A 61 -2.34 26.49 -10.76
N GLY A 62 -2.43 25.89 -11.94
CA GLY A 62 -1.29 25.51 -12.78
C GLY A 62 -0.88 24.04 -12.62
N ASP A 63 -0.08 23.55 -13.56
CA ASP A 63 0.45 22.18 -13.51
C ASP A 63 1.41 21.97 -12.33
N CYS A 64 1.48 20.74 -11.80
CA CYS A 64 2.54 20.33 -10.89
C CYS A 64 3.87 20.24 -11.65
N GLN A 65 4.58 21.36 -11.77
CA GLN A 65 5.98 21.29 -12.19
C GLN A 65 6.75 20.51 -11.12
N LYS A 66 7.32 19.37 -11.50
CA LYS A 66 8.34 18.68 -10.69
C LYS A 66 9.54 19.63 -10.58
N LYS A 67 9.55 20.49 -9.57
CA LYS A 67 10.79 21.10 -9.07
C LYS A 67 11.59 20.00 -8.37
N GLY A 68 12.32 19.22 -9.17
CA GLY A 68 13.55 18.62 -8.68
C GLY A 68 14.52 19.78 -8.46
N ASP A 69 14.85 20.01 -7.20
CA ASP A 69 15.80 20.97 -6.67
C ASP A 69 15.39 22.46 -6.80
N ASP A 70 15.49 23.17 -5.67
CA ASP A 70 15.30 24.62 -5.47
C ASP A 70 13.85 25.16 -5.38
N ILE A 71 13.22 24.82 -4.25
CA ILE A 71 12.57 25.84 -3.41
C ILE A 71 13.55 26.20 -2.28
N LYS A 72 14.56 27.02 -2.59
CA LYS A 72 15.04 28.03 -1.64
C LYS A 72 14.38 29.34 -2.01
N ILE A 73 13.91 30.01 -0.97
CA ILE A 73 13.21 31.28 -1.05
C ILE A 73 14.20 32.37 -1.52
N ASP A 74 13.81 33.01 -2.63
CA ASP A 74 14.06 34.37 -3.14
C ASP A 74 15.27 34.79 -4.05
N ILE A 75 14.85 35.48 -5.15
CA ILE A 75 15.46 36.45 -6.11
C ILE A 75 16.36 35.96 -7.30
N PRO A 76 16.53 36.72 -8.43
CA PRO A 76 15.93 36.43 -9.75
C PRO A 76 16.88 36.30 -10.98
N GLN A 77 16.34 35.64 -12.04
CA GLN A 77 16.71 35.62 -13.48
C GLN A 77 18.10 35.08 -13.89
N THR A 78 18.24 34.26 -14.95
CA THR A 78 18.15 34.67 -16.37
C THR A 78 18.06 33.45 -17.32
N SER A 79 17.42 33.66 -18.47
CA SER A 79 17.04 32.79 -19.60
C SER A 79 18.18 32.23 -20.48
N VAL A 80 17.91 31.11 -21.21
CA VAL A 80 17.94 30.93 -22.69
C VAL A 80 18.12 29.44 -23.06
N GLY A 81 17.35 28.94 -24.04
CA GLY A 81 17.72 27.75 -24.84
C GLY A 81 16.56 26.84 -25.24
N VAL A 82 16.13 26.91 -26.50
CA VAL A 82 15.11 26.05 -27.13
C VAL A 82 15.79 24.85 -27.79
N ASP A 83 15.47 23.62 -27.37
CA ASP A 83 15.88 22.38 -28.06
C ASP A 83 14.66 21.49 -28.38
N ASN A 84 14.60 21.07 -29.63
CA ASN A 84 13.62 20.14 -30.20
C ASN A 84 13.89 18.72 -29.67
N ASN A 85 13.09 18.25 -28.71
CA ASN A 85 13.11 16.87 -28.28
C ASN A 85 11.71 16.25 -28.33
N ASN A 86 11.63 15.15 -29.09
CA ASN A 86 10.51 14.24 -29.12
C ASN A 86 10.11 13.90 -27.66
N PRO A 87 8.83 14.05 -27.25
CA PRO A 87 8.47 13.95 -25.85
C PRO A 87 8.79 12.55 -25.33
N LYS A 88 9.88 12.47 -24.56
CA LYS A 88 10.20 11.30 -23.74
C LYS A 88 8.98 11.08 -22.86
N PRO A 89 8.29 9.93 -22.93
CA PRO A 89 7.10 9.70 -22.12
C PRO A 89 7.49 9.89 -20.66
N THR A 90 6.93 10.93 -20.07
CA THR A 90 7.17 11.31 -18.68
C THR A 90 6.71 10.13 -17.82
N SER A 91 7.63 9.54 -17.05
CA SER A 91 7.33 8.48 -16.07
C SER A 91 6.20 8.98 -15.14
N GLY A 92 4.99 8.53 -15.47
CA GLY A 92 3.75 8.85 -14.78
C GLY A 92 3.51 7.80 -13.72
N ASN A 93 2.92 8.19 -12.60
CA ASN A 93 2.45 7.25 -11.60
C ASN A 93 1.15 6.65 -12.12
N TYR A 94 1.25 5.55 -12.89
CA TYR A 94 0.11 4.95 -13.59
C TYR A 94 -0.76 4.16 -12.60
N THR A 95 -1.70 4.84 -11.95
CA THR A 95 -2.66 4.21 -11.04
C THR A 95 -3.87 3.63 -11.77
N GLN A 96 -4.14 4.04 -13.01
CA GLN A 96 -5.31 3.54 -13.74
C GLN A 96 -4.96 2.30 -14.56
N THR A 97 -5.46 1.15 -14.13
CA THR A 97 -5.46 -0.09 -14.95
C THR A 97 -6.73 -0.16 -15.78
N ILE A 98 -6.62 -0.75 -16.97
CA ILE A 98 -7.70 -0.92 -17.93
C ILE A 98 -7.90 -2.43 -18.12
N SER A 99 -9.10 -2.94 -17.83
CA SER A 99 -9.42 -4.36 -18.02
C SER A 99 -9.58 -4.71 -19.49
N CYS A 100 -9.04 -5.85 -19.89
CA CYS A 100 -9.26 -6.38 -21.22
C CYS A 100 -10.69 -6.92 -21.38
N THR A 101 -11.35 -6.56 -22.47
CA THR A 101 -12.73 -7.00 -22.76
C THR A 101 -12.76 -8.35 -23.48
N ASN A 102 -13.89 -9.07 -23.36
CA ASN A 102 -14.20 -10.25 -24.14
C ASN A 102 -15.27 -9.89 -25.20
N PRO A 103 -15.19 -10.41 -26.44
CA PRO A 103 -14.18 -11.33 -26.95
C PRO A 103 -12.82 -10.66 -27.20
N ARG A 104 -11.75 -11.44 -27.03
CA ARG A 104 -10.37 -11.00 -27.18
C ARG A 104 -10.05 -10.74 -28.65
N PRO A 105 -9.27 -9.70 -29.00
CA PRO A 105 -9.00 -9.35 -30.39
C PRO A 105 -8.12 -10.43 -31.06
N SER A 106 -8.51 -10.87 -32.26
CA SER A 106 -7.73 -11.82 -33.06
C SER A 106 -6.69 -11.15 -33.96
N VAL A 107 -6.95 -9.90 -34.37
CA VAL A 107 -6.08 -9.08 -35.22
C VAL A 107 -5.76 -7.79 -34.48
N CYS A 108 -4.48 -7.42 -34.46
CA CYS A 108 -3.99 -6.20 -33.83
C CYS A 108 -3.37 -5.28 -34.87
N ASP A 109 -3.57 -3.98 -34.68
CA ASP A 109 -2.86 -2.97 -35.46
C ASP A 109 -1.35 -2.93 -35.08
N THR A 110 -0.59 -2.23 -35.91
CA THR A 110 0.86 -2.02 -35.73
C THR A 110 1.17 -0.72 -35.01
N SER A 111 0.19 -0.07 -34.36
CA SER A 111 0.46 1.12 -33.57
C SER A 111 1.36 0.74 -32.39
N VAL A 112 2.31 1.62 -32.05
CA VAL A 112 3.26 1.38 -30.97
C VAL A 112 2.93 2.32 -29.82
N LYS A 113 2.40 1.76 -28.74
CA LYS A 113 2.19 2.39 -27.44
C LYS A 113 2.70 1.44 -26.38
N SER A 114 3.78 1.81 -25.70
CA SER A 114 4.32 0.99 -24.61
C SER A 114 3.23 0.79 -23.57
N ILE A 115 2.90 -0.47 -23.29
CA ILE A 115 1.94 -0.83 -22.25
C ILE A 115 2.47 -2.00 -21.44
N CYS A 116 2.09 -2.04 -20.17
CA CYS A 116 2.37 -3.16 -19.31
C CYS A 116 1.10 -3.94 -19.03
N GLY A 117 1.07 -5.20 -19.41
CA GLY A 117 -0.01 -6.13 -19.09
C GLY A 117 0.20 -6.74 -17.72
N LEU A 118 -0.88 -6.82 -16.93
CA LEU A 118 -0.94 -7.51 -15.65
C LEU A 118 -1.58 -8.89 -15.84
N PHE A 119 -0.91 -9.92 -15.34
CA PHE A 119 -1.45 -11.27 -15.32
C PHE A 119 -2.73 -11.34 -14.47
N ASP A 120 -3.61 -12.27 -14.82
CA ASP A 120 -4.77 -12.62 -14.02
C ASP A 120 -4.34 -13.12 -12.63
N SER A 121 -5.09 -12.77 -11.57
CA SER A 121 -4.81 -13.18 -10.19
C SER A 121 -4.83 -14.70 -9.98
N THR A 122 -5.42 -15.45 -10.93
CA THR A 122 -5.37 -16.92 -10.97
C THR A 122 -3.97 -17.48 -11.29
N ILE A 123 -3.06 -16.66 -11.83
CA ILE A 123 -1.67 -17.03 -12.07
C ILE A 123 -0.85 -16.71 -10.83
N LYS A 124 -0.21 -17.73 -10.23
CA LYS A 124 0.69 -17.56 -9.08
C LYS A 124 1.94 -16.79 -9.49
N CYS A 125 1.87 -15.48 -9.50
CA CYS A 125 2.99 -14.57 -9.70
C CYS A 125 3.03 -13.57 -8.53
N THR A 126 4.21 -13.03 -8.22
CA THR A 126 4.38 -12.00 -7.19
C THR A 126 5.25 -10.86 -7.75
N GLY A 127 4.85 -9.62 -7.47
CA GLY A 127 5.60 -8.41 -7.82
C GLY A 127 5.83 -8.23 -9.33
N GLN A 128 7.08 -7.96 -9.72
CA GLN A 128 7.44 -7.70 -11.12
C GLN A 128 7.24 -8.91 -12.04
N ASN A 129 7.18 -10.13 -11.50
CA ASN A 129 6.89 -11.33 -12.28
C ASN A 129 5.43 -11.40 -12.75
N CYS A 130 4.56 -10.53 -12.23
CA CYS A 130 3.17 -10.39 -12.66
C CYS A 130 2.97 -9.42 -13.83
N LEU A 131 4.05 -8.95 -14.43
CA LEU A 131 4.01 -7.90 -15.43
C LEU A 131 4.67 -8.39 -16.71
N GLN A 132 4.06 -8.07 -17.85
CA GLN A 132 4.65 -8.34 -19.15
C GLN A 132 4.55 -7.10 -20.04
N GLN A 133 5.67 -6.74 -20.65
CA GLN A 133 5.75 -5.60 -21.56
C GLN A 133 5.13 -5.96 -22.92
N PHE A 134 4.26 -5.10 -23.43
CA PHE A 134 3.72 -5.20 -24.79
C PHE A 134 3.88 -3.87 -25.54
N SER A 135 3.86 -3.96 -26.87
CA SER A 135 4.01 -2.80 -27.75
C SER A 135 2.70 -2.06 -28.06
N ASN A 136 1.53 -2.62 -27.71
CA ASN A 136 0.23 -1.94 -27.71
C ASN A 136 -0.83 -2.74 -26.94
N GLU A 137 -1.93 -2.06 -26.61
CA GLU A 137 -3.10 -2.56 -25.88
C GLU A 137 -3.71 -3.83 -26.48
N CYS A 138 -3.79 -3.90 -27.81
CA CYS A 138 -4.35 -5.08 -28.48
C CYS A 138 -3.50 -6.32 -28.26
N LEU A 139 -2.17 -6.20 -28.37
CA LEU A 139 -1.25 -7.33 -28.19
C LEU A 139 -1.25 -7.86 -26.77
N ALA A 140 -1.37 -6.98 -25.76
CA ALA A 140 -1.57 -7.43 -24.38
C ALA A 140 -2.92 -8.13 -24.22
N CYS A 141 -4.01 -7.50 -24.63
CA CYS A 141 -5.33 -8.09 -24.46
C CYS A 141 -5.57 -9.33 -25.33
N ARG A 142 -4.82 -9.55 -26.41
CA ARG A 142 -4.84 -10.81 -27.17
C ARG A 142 -4.22 -11.96 -26.39
N ASN A 143 -3.27 -11.69 -25.49
CA ASN A 143 -2.72 -12.71 -24.59
C ASN A 143 -3.75 -13.04 -23.52
N THR A 144 -4.25 -14.28 -23.52
CA THR A 144 -5.29 -14.75 -22.60
C THR A 144 -4.85 -14.78 -21.14
N SER A 145 -3.55 -14.75 -20.87
CA SER A 145 -3.00 -14.68 -19.52
C SER A 145 -3.05 -13.27 -18.93
N ILE A 146 -3.26 -12.24 -19.75
CA ILE A 146 -3.33 -10.84 -19.32
C ILE A 146 -4.79 -10.45 -19.02
N HIS A 147 -5.03 -10.01 -17.80
CA HIS A 147 -6.36 -9.58 -17.35
C HIS A 147 -6.60 -8.08 -17.58
N SER A 148 -5.60 -7.26 -17.28
CA SER A 148 -5.65 -5.81 -17.41
C SER A 148 -4.31 -5.26 -17.86
N TYR A 149 -4.25 -3.99 -18.22
CA TYR A 149 -3.02 -3.31 -18.62
C TYR A 149 -3.00 -1.85 -18.16
N PHE A 150 -1.83 -1.22 -18.16
CA PHE A 150 -1.70 0.24 -18.06
C PHE A 150 -0.73 0.75 -19.13
N PHE A 151 -0.82 2.03 -19.48
CA PHE A 151 0.09 2.66 -20.44
C PHE A 151 1.43 2.99 -19.78
N GLY A 152 2.56 2.64 -20.39
CA GLY A 152 3.90 2.85 -19.84
C GLY A 152 4.73 1.57 -19.84
N ASN A 153 5.90 1.63 -19.18
CA ASN A 153 6.75 0.46 -19.02
C ASN A 153 6.40 -0.30 -17.74
N CYS A 154 6.60 -1.61 -17.74
CA CYS A 154 6.38 -2.40 -16.54
C CYS A 154 7.29 -2.00 -15.36
N SER A 155 8.46 -1.42 -15.63
CA SER A 155 9.33 -0.85 -14.60
C SER A 155 8.73 0.37 -13.89
N ASP A 156 7.80 1.06 -14.55
CA ASP A 156 7.09 2.21 -13.97
C ASP A 156 5.94 1.76 -13.04
N TYR A 157 5.62 0.46 -13.03
CA TYR A 157 4.63 -0.08 -12.11
C TYR A 157 5.13 0.05 -10.67
N LYS A 158 4.54 0.97 -9.94
CA LYS A 158 4.59 0.96 -8.49
C LYS A 158 3.37 0.17 -8.05
N PRO A 159 3.53 -0.99 -7.38
CA PRO A 159 2.39 -1.69 -6.81
C PRO A 159 1.58 -0.67 -6.02
N GLN A 160 0.29 -0.56 -6.33
CA GLN A 160 -0.57 0.37 -5.62
C GLN A 160 -0.42 0.09 -4.13
N THR A 161 -0.25 1.16 -3.35
CA THR A 161 -0.41 1.08 -1.89
C THR A 161 -1.68 0.29 -1.62
N PRO A 162 -1.61 -0.82 -0.89
CA PRO A 162 -2.75 -1.70 -0.78
C PRO A 162 -3.94 -0.91 -0.25
N THR A 163 -5.05 -1.00 -0.97
CA THR A 163 -6.25 -0.31 -0.58
C THR A 163 -6.86 -1.05 0.60
N VAL A 164 -6.99 -0.37 1.73
CA VAL A 164 -7.77 -0.86 2.87
C VAL A 164 -9.25 -0.72 2.53
N ILE A 165 -9.96 -1.84 2.48
CA ILE A 165 -11.37 -1.95 2.17
C ILE A 165 -12.14 -2.07 3.49
N GLN A 166 -12.99 -1.10 3.79
CA GLN A 166 -13.83 -1.12 4.98
C GLN A 166 -14.94 -2.17 4.86
N CYS A 167 -15.17 -2.94 5.91
CA CYS A 167 -16.29 -3.87 5.96
C CYS A 167 -17.60 -3.07 6.14
N SER A 168 -18.53 -3.22 5.19
CA SER A 168 -19.85 -2.61 5.30
C SER A 168 -20.74 -3.42 6.24
N THR A 169 -21.49 -2.75 7.11
CA THR A 169 -22.46 -3.37 8.01
C THR A 169 -23.69 -3.92 7.27
N GLU A 170 -23.90 -3.54 6.02
CA GLU A 170 -25.07 -3.91 5.22
C GLU A 170 -24.83 -5.11 4.28
N THR A 171 -23.59 -5.56 4.13
CA THR A 171 -23.27 -6.65 3.19
C THR A 171 -23.72 -8.01 3.73
N SER A 172 -24.63 -8.63 2.97
CA SER A 172 -25.19 -9.98 3.12
C SER A 172 -24.22 -11.00 3.72
N LYS A 173 -24.64 -11.69 4.79
CA LYS A 173 -23.88 -12.70 5.55
C LYS A 173 -23.48 -13.95 4.77
N ASN A 174 -23.78 -14.06 3.47
CA ASN A 174 -23.53 -15.27 2.70
C ASN A 174 -22.31 -15.08 1.78
N CYS A 175 -21.16 -15.55 2.23
CA CYS A 175 -19.98 -15.70 1.37
C CYS A 175 -20.12 -16.95 0.50
N GLU A 176 -20.41 -16.76 -0.79
CA GLU A 176 -20.20 -17.85 -1.75
C GLU A 176 -18.69 -17.99 -2.02
N LEU A 177 -18.09 -19.04 -1.46
CA LEU A 177 -16.67 -19.40 -1.52
C LEU A 177 -16.17 -19.68 -2.96
N LYS A 178 -16.05 -18.66 -3.81
CA LYS A 178 -15.61 -18.84 -5.20
C LYS A 178 -14.25 -18.24 -5.52
N GLU A 179 -13.76 -17.29 -4.72
CA GLU A 179 -12.49 -16.60 -5.00
C GLU A 179 -11.47 -16.94 -3.89
N GLN A 180 -10.48 -17.79 -4.19
CA GLN A 180 -9.33 -18.04 -3.31
C GLN A 180 -8.31 -16.93 -3.50
N VAL A 181 -8.36 -15.93 -2.63
CA VAL A 181 -7.43 -14.80 -2.63
C VAL A 181 -7.07 -14.52 -1.19
N THR A 182 -5.78 -14.58 -0.87
CA THR A 182 -5.27 -14.23 0.45
C THR A 182 -5.58 -12.77 0.75
N VAL A 183 -6.23 -12.55 1.89
CA VAL A 183 -6.58 -11.23 2.42
C VAL A 183 -6.18 -11.16 3.87
N CYS A 184 -5.91 -9.94 4.33
CA CYS A 184 -5.55 -9.66 5.69
C CYS A 184 -6.55 -8.66 6.29
N GLY A 185 -7.29 -9.10 7.30
CA GLY A 185 -8.27 -8.29 8.02
C GLY A 185 -7.64 -7.54 9.19
N PHE A 186 -8.07 -6.30 9.39
CA PHE A 186 -7.73 -5.47 10.55
C PHE A 186 -8.73 -5.75 11.66
N LEU A 187 -8.25 -6.22 12.81
CA LEU A 187 -9.10 -6.34 13.98
C LEU A 187 -9.52 -4.94 14.48
N ASP A 188 -10.63 -4.89 15.21
CA ASP A 188 -11.05 -3.68 15.90
C ASP A 188 -10.01 -3.20 16.93
N GLU A 189 -10.10 -1.93 17.32
CA GLU A 189 -9.18 -1.30 18.28
C GLU A 189 -9.26 -1.88 19.69
N THR A 190 -10.28 -2.70 19.98
CA THR A 190 -10.43 -3.38 21.27
C THR A 190 -9.69 -4.72 21.33
N ALA A 191 -9.22 -5.21 20.18
CA ALA A 191 -8.40 -6.40 20.11
C ALA A 191 -7.04 -6.17 20.80
N VAL A 192 -6.68 -7.10 21.68
CA VAL A 192 -5.39 -7.09 22.36
C VAL A 192 -4.43 -7.95 21.55
N CYS A 193 -3.54 -7.31 20.80
CA CYS A 193 -2.41 -7.96 20.15
C CYS A 193 -1.10 -7.30 20.57
N GLN A 194 0.01 -8.01 20.37
CA GLN A 194 1.32 -7.52 20.75
C GLN A 194 1.83 -6.43 19.80
N ASN A 195 1.52 -6.54 18.51
CA ASN A 195 2.04 -5.68 17.46
C ASN A 195 0.87 -4.97 16.75
N PRO A 196 0.51 -3.72 17.12
CA PRO A 196 -0.49 -2.98 16.38
C PRO A 196 0.01 -2.59 14.96
N PRO A 197 -0.88 -2.57 13.95
CA PRO A 197 -2.28 -2.98 14.03
C PRO A 197 -2.43 -4.49 14.15
N CYS A 198 -3.51 -4.91 14.82
CA CYS A 198 -3.84 -6.33 14.95
C CYS A 198 -4.39 -6.84 13.61
N LEU A 199 -3.77 -7.89 13.07
CA LEU A 199 -4.05 -8.41 11.74
C LEU A 199 -4.40 -9.91 11.80
N GLN A 200 -5.36 -10.33 10.96
CA GLN A 200 -5.77 -11.72 10.86
C GLN A 200 -5.84 -12.15 9.38
N PRO A 201 -5.19 -13.27 8.98
CA PRO A 201 -5.25 -13.76 7.61
C PRO A 201 -6.57 -14.49 7.32
N PHE A 202 -7.03 -14.39 6.08
CA PHE A 202 -8.23 -15.04 5.54
C PHE A 202 -7.98 -15.55 4.11
N ASP A 203 -8.75 -16.54 3.67
CA ASP A 203 -8.55 -17.20 2.37
C ASP A 203 -9.39 -16.61 1.24
N ASN A 204 -10.28 -15.66 1.56
CA ASN A 204 -11.07 -14.91 0.58
C ASN A 204 -11.56 -13.57 1.13
N LYS A 205 -11.88 -12.63 0.23
CA LYS A 205 -12.29 -11.25 0.54
C LYS A 205 -13.56 -11.11 1.39
N CYS A 206 -14.35 -12.18 1.49
CA CYS A 206 -15.66 -12.12 2.14
C CYS A 206 -15.61 -12.55 3.61
N GLU A 207 -14.80 -13.55 3.94
CA GLU A 207 -14.56 -14.03 5.31
C GLU A 207 -14.23 -12.94 6.35
N PRO A 208 -13.32 -11.96 6.09
CA PRO A 208 -12.99 -10.95 7.09
C PRO A 208 -14.24 -10.18 7.53
N CYS A 209 -15.09 -9.77 6.60
CA CYS A 209 -16.28 -8.99 6.92
C CYS A 209 -17.45 -9.80 7.51
N GLN A 210 -17.33 -11.12 7.64
CA GLN A 210 -18.25 -11.93 8.43
C GLN A 210 -17.88 -11.96 9.92
N GLN A 211 -16.64 -11.63 10.26
CA GLN A 211 -16.17 -11.60 11.64
C GLN A 211 -16.56 -10.28 12.29
N THR A 212 -17.16 -10.34 13.49
CA THR A 212 -17.65 -9.13 14.19
C THR A 212 -16.52 -8.24 14.71
N ASN A 213 -15.31 -8.79 14.85
CA ASN A 213 -14.14 -8.12 15.36
C ASN A 213 -13.20 -7.62 14.24
N ILE A 214 -13.62 -7.67 12.97
CA ILE A 214 -12.85 -7.16 11.83
C ILE A 214 -13.53 -5.91 11.29
N THR A 215 -12.77 -4.81 11.18
CA THR A 215 -13.29 -3.51 10.73
C THR A 215 -13.06 -3.27 9.24
N SER A 216 -11.94 -3.79 8.72
CA SER A 216 -11.52 -3.62 7.33
C SER A 216 -10.56 -4.73 6.92
N TYR A 217 -10.18 -4.79 5.65
CA TYR A 217 -9.17 -5.73 5.17
C TYR A 217 -8.39 -5.15 3.99
N PHE A 218 -7.24 -5.75 3.66
CA PHE A 218 -6.54 -5.52 2.38
C PHE A 218 -6.27 -6.86 1.68
N VAL A 219 -6.10 -6.81 0.36
CA VAL A 219 -5.75 -7.99 -0.45
C VAL A 219 -4.23 -8.19 -0.40
N GLY A 220 -3.80 -9.31 0.17
CA GLY A 220 -2.39 -9.61 0.43
C GLY A 220 -2.19 -10.45 1.70
N ASP A 221 -0.96 -10.89 1.92
CA ASP A 221 -0.56 -11.61 3.14
C ASP A 221 -0.31 -10.62 4.29
N CYS A 222 -0.74 -10.96 5.51
CA CYS A 222 -0.57 -10.09 6.68
C CYS A 222 0.90 -9.76 6.99
N ASN A 223 1.83 -10.66 6.66
CA ASN A 223 3.27 -10.43 6.84
C ASN A 223 3.82 -9.36 5.89
N GLN A 224 3.12 -9.08 4.78
CA GLN A 224 3.50 -8.02 3.85
C GLN A 224 3.06 -6.64 4.36
N TYR A 225 2.26 -6.56 5.42
CA TYR A 225 1.73 -5.28 5.92
C TYR A 225 2.84 -4.25 6.14
N GLN A 226 3.95 -4.64 6.78
CA GLN A 226 5.04 -3.72 7.06
C GLN A 226 5.68 -3.16 5.78
N GLU A 227 5.93 -4.02 4.78
CA GLU A 227 6.50 -3.62 3.49
C GLU A 227 5.55 -2.75 2.67
N LEU A 228 4.26 -3.02 2.81
CA LEU A 228 3.21 -2.43 1.98
C LEU A 228 2.73 -1.06 2.49
N PHE A 229 2.77 -0.84 3.80
CA PHE A 229 2.20 0.36 4.43
C PHE A 229 3.24 1.26 5.12
N TYR A 230 4.47 0.80 5.37
CA TYR A 230 5.54 1.64 5.91
C TYR A 230 6.67 1.83 4.90
N SER A 231 7.20 3.06 4.81
CA SER A 231 8.43 3.31 4.07
C SER A 231 9.64 2.82 4.89
N ALA A 232 10.70 2.39 4.21
CA ALA A 232 11.94 1.94 4.83
C ALA A 232 12.57 2.99 5.79
N GLU A 233 12.25 4.28 5.62
CA GLU A 233 12.71 5.36 6.48
C GLU A 233 11.98 5.42 7.84
N GLN A 234 10.79 4.82 7.95
CA GLN A 234 9.97 4.81 9.19
C GLN A 234 10.22 3.58 10.08
N GLN A 235 10.99 2.59 9.62
CA GLN A 235 11.20 1.32 10.33
C GLN A 235 12.32 1.36 11.39
N SER A 236 13.04 2.48 11.55
CA SER A 236 14.33 2.45 12.27
C SER A 236 14.27 2.40 13.80
N ASP A 237 13.13 2.67 14.45
CA ASP A 237 13.18 3.04 15.87
C ASP A 237 12.26 2.29 16.84
N THR A 238 11.46 1.32 16.42
CA THR A 238 10.73 0.52 17.40
C THR A 238 10.13 -0.75 16.81
N PHE A 239 10.17 -1.80 17.62
CA PHE A 239 9.45 -3.07 17.48
C PHE A 239 10.16 -4.23 16.80
N VAL A 240 9.89 -5.41 17.38
CA VAL A 240 10.48 -6.73 17.13
C VAL A 240 10.58 -6.99 15.63
N ALA A 241 11.74 -6.64 15.05
CA ALA A 241 12.03 -6.97 13.67
C ALA A 241 11.87 -8.50 13.53
N ASN A 242 11.01 -8.93 12.61
CA ASN A 242 10.70 -10.32 12.27
C ASN A 242 9.51 -11.00 12.98
N TYR A 243 8.49 -10.26 13.44
CA TYR A 243 7.21 -10.91 13.76
C TYR A 243 6.53 -11.44 12.48
N GLN A 244 6.04 -12.69 12.53
CA GLN A 244 5.36 -13.37 11.44
C GLN A 244 4.06 -14.01 11.92
N TYR A 245 2.95 -13.76 11.23
CA TYR A 245 1.67 -14.42 11.47
C TYR A 245 1.70 -15.85 10.98
N CYS A 246 1.10 -16.75 11.76
CA CYS A 246 0.86 -18.11 11.32
C CYS A 246 -0.22 -18.13 10.24
N GLN A 247 0.01 -18.92 9.19
CA GLN A 247 -0.95 -19.12 8.09
C GLN A 247 -2.26 -19.73 8.60
N VAL A 248 -3.36 -19.56 7.84
CA VAL A 248 -4.67 -20.13 8.18
C VAL A 248 -4.58 -21.65 8.23
N GLN A 249 -4.01 -22.25 7.20
CA GLN A 249 -3.73 -23.68 7.16
C GLN A 249 -2.49 -23.99 8.02
N ARG A 250 -2.71 -24.60 9.19
CA ARG A 250 -1.62 -24.98 10.10
C ARG A 250 -0.91 -26.26 9.63
N PRO A 251 0.42 -26.34 9.79
CA PRO A 251 1.16 -27.55 9.46
C PRO A 251 0.74 -28.70 10.39
N SER A 252 0.56 -29.90 9.84
CA SER A 252 0.29 -31.11 10.63
C SER A 252 1.56 -31.76 11.15
N GLU A 253 2.69 -31.55 10.46
CA GLU A 253 4.00 -32.09 10.75
C GLU A 253 5.04 -30.99 10.57
N CYS A 254 6.09 -31.02 11.41
CA CYS A 254 7.17 -30.06 11.39
C CYS A 254 8.51 -30.77 11.30
N ASP A 255 9.47 -30.16 10.61
CA ASP A 255 10.84 -30.64 10.67
C ASP A 255 11.42 -30.47 12.09
N GLN A 256 12.51 -31.19 12.35
CA GLN A 256 13.24 -31.12 13.62
C GLN A 256 14.36 -30.07 13.59
N GLN A 257 14.32 -29.12 12.65
CA GLN A 257 15.33 -28.07 12.63
C GLN A 257 15.09 -27.15 13.83
N TYR A 258 16.07 -27.04 14.71
CA TYR A 258 15.98 -26.19 15.88
C TYR A 258 16.29 -24.73 15.51
N VAL A 259 15.28 -23.86 15.60
CA VAL A 259 15.38 -22.41 15.41
C VAL A 259 14.49 -21.77 16.47
N GLN A 260 15.04 -21.56 17.66
CA GLN A 260 14.29 -21.08 18.81
C GLN A 260 13.37 -19.91 18.46
N THR A 261 12.08 -20.06 18.78
CA THR A 261 11.02 -19.18 18.32
C THR A 261 10.08 -18.84 19.46
N CYS A 262 9.70 -17.57 19.57
CA CYS A 262 8.67 -17.14 20.50
C CYS A 262 7.33 -17.04 19.78
N GLY A 263 6.36 -17.87 20.18
CA GLY A 263 4.99 -17.81 19.69
C GLY A 263 4.11 -16.96 20.60
N VAL A 264 3.20 -16.18 19.99
CA VAL A 264 2.29 -15.26 20.67
C VAL A 264 0.86 -15.78 20.57
N LEU A 265 0.15 -15.86 21.70
CA LEU A 265 -1.21 -16.38 21.79
C LEU A 265 -2.25 -15.41 21.20
N LYS A 266 -3.24 -15.95 20.47
CA LYS A 266 -4.38 -15.21 19.87
C LYS A 266 -5.22 -14.43 20.87
N SER A 267 -5.31 -14.91 22.10
CA SER A 267 -6.04 -14.24 23.17
C SER A 267 -5.32 -14.48 24.47
N CYS A 268 -5.07 -13.40 25.17
CA CYS A 268 -4.35 -13.42 26.43
C CYS A 268 -5.00 -12.41 27.38
N LYS A 269 -5.31 -12.85 28.60
CA LYS A 269 -5.75 -11.96 29.69
C LYS A 269 -4.65 -11.90 30.74
N GLY A 270 -3.69 -11.00 30.58
CA GLY A 270 -2.62 -10.73 31.55
C GLY A 270 -1.21 -10.96 30.99
N ASN A 271 -0.25 -11.24 31.89
CA ASN A 271 1.13 -11.56 31.52
C ASN A 271 1.23 -13.02 31.08
N GLY A 272 2.18 -13.35 30.20
CA GLY A 272 2.43 -14.72 29.73
C GLY A 272 1.73 -15.09 28.42
N CYS A 273 1.52 -14.10 27.54
CA CYS A 273 0.93 -14.31 26.21
C CYS A 273 1.87 -15.02 25.24
N GLU A 274 3.08 -15.35 25.69
CA GLU A 274 4.18 -15.82 24.87
C GLU A 274 4.63 -17.21 25.32
N ARG A 275 4.95 -18.08 24.38
CA ARG A 275 5.53 -19.40 24.65
C ARG A 275 6.70 -19.66 23.73
N THR A 276 7.80 -20.18 24.27
CA THR A 276 8.96 -20.58 23.47
C THR A 276 8.70 -21.93 22.83
N TYR A 277 9.03 -22.04 21.56
CA TYR A 277 8.93 -23.23 20.72
C TYR A 277 10.29 -23.53 20.09
N ASP A 278 10.47 -24.78 19.67
CA ASP A 278 11.73 -25.23 19.06
C ASP A 278 11.97 -24.59 17.69
N ASN A 279 10.90 -24.33 16.93
CA ASN A 279 10.95 -23.70 15.61
C ASN A 279 9.63 -23.02 15.19
N PRO A 280 9.64 -22.19 14.13
CA PRO A 280 8.43 -21.54 13.60
C PRO A 280 7.28 -22.47 13.29
N CYS A 281 7.57 -23.63 12.72
CA CYS A 281 6.55 -24.60 12.36
C CYS A 281 5.84 -25.12 13.63
N SER A 282 6.59 -25.51 14.66
CA SER A 282 6.04 -25.99 15.93
C SER A 282 5.24 -24.93 16.68
N ALA A 283 5.62 -23.65 16.57
CA ALA A 283 4.81 -22.54 17.07
C ALA A 283 3.46 -22.47 16.33
N CYS A 284 3.49 -22.51 15.00
CA CYS A 284 2.26 -22.42 14.19
C CYS A 284 1.41 -23.69 14.19
N GLN A 285 1.97 -24.86 14.52
CA GLN A 285 1.20 -26.09 14.73
C GLN A 285 0.22 -25.96 15.91
N ASN A 286 0.51 -25.08 16.87
CA ASN A 286 -0.41 -24.77 17.97
C ASN A 286 -1.50 -23.78 17.51
N ASN A 287 -2.76 -24.22 17.57
CA ASN A 287 -3.92 -23.43 17.14
C ASN A 287 -4.21 -22.20 18.01
N GLU A 288 -3.63 -22.12 19.20
CA GLU A 288 -3.75 -20.95 20.10
C GLU A 288 -2.76 -19.85 19.73
N ILE A 289 -1.73 -20.12 18.90
CA ILE A 289 -0.71 -19.15 18.51
C ILE A 289 -1.18 -18.37 17.28
N GLU A 290 -1.12 -17.04 17.36
CA GLU A 290 -1.44 -16.06 16.31
C GLU A 290 -0.27 -15.89 15.35
N GLY A 291 0.91 -15.66 15.90
CA GLY A 291 2.15 -15.45 15.17
C GLY A 291 3.35 -15.68 16.06
N TYR A 292 4.54 -15.39 15.55
CA TYR A 292 5.79 -15.69 16.21
C TYR A 292 6.90 -14.74 15.78
N TYR A 293 7.99 -14.72 16.52
CA TYR A 293 9.24 -14.07 16.12
C TYR A 293 10.43 -14.96 16.49
N ALA A 294 11.56 -14.77 15.81
CA ALA A 294 12.77 -15.54 16.08
C ALA A 294 13.37 -15.15 17.45
N GLY A 295 13.79 -16.16 18.23
CA GLY A 295 14.40 -16.01 19.55
C GLY A 295 13.56 -16.60 20.70
N GLU A 296 14.08 -16.45 21.92
CA GLU A 296 13.33 -16.78 23.15
C GLU A 296 12.29 -15.72 23.48
N CYS A 297 11.17 -16.15 24.07
CA CYS A 297 10.24 -15.20 24.66
C CYS A 297 10.89 -14.47 25.82
N LEU A 298 10.83 -13.15 25.79
CA LEU A 298 11.35 -12.31 26.86
C LEU A 298 10.40 -12.40 28.05
N ASN A 299 10.68 -13.32 28.97
CA ASN A 299 10.02 -13.31 30.27
C ASN A 299 10.35 -11.97 30.97
N SER A 300 9.38 -11.05 30.98
CA SER A 300 9.60 -9.67 31.47
C SER A 300 10.12 -9.64 32.92
N TYR A 301 9.88 -10.70 33.69
CA TYR A 301 10.39 -10.89 35.05
C TYR A 301 11.91 -11.05 35.15
N VAL A 302 12.58 -11.67 34.18
CA VAL A 302 14.02 -11.95 34.27
C VAL A 302 14.84 -10.66 34.10
N SER A 303 14.40 -9.75 33.23
CA SER A 303 15.05 -8.45 33.03
C SER A 303 14.94 -7.56 34.27
N LEU A 304 13.78 -7.55 34.94
CA LEU A 304 13.58 -6.80 36.17
C LEU A 304 14.46 -7.33 37.31
N ILE A 305 14.53 -8.66 37.49
CA ILE A 305 15.36 -9.25 38.55
C ILE A 305 16.85 -8.99 38.30
N SER A 306 17.31 -9.02 37.04
CA SER A 306 18.69 -8.68 36.68
C SER A 306 19.05 -7.22 37.05
N MET A 307 18.16 -6.26 36.76
CA MET A 307 18.39 -4.87 37.16
C MET A 307 18.41 -4.69 38.68
N PHE A 308 17.55 -5.39 39.42
CA PHE A 308 17.55 -5.33 40.89
C PHE A 308 18.81 -5.93 41.50
N ILE A 309 19.35 -7.03 40.97
CA ILE A 309 20.60 -7.63 41.45
C ILE A 309 21.80 -6.70 41.17
N ILE A 310 21.85 -6.06 40.00
CA ILE A 310 22.90 -5.08 39.69
C ILE A 310 22.81 -3.86 40.62
N ALA A 311 21.61 -3.36 40.89
CA ALA A 311 21.41 -2.24 41.83
C ALA A 311 21.83 -2.60 43.27
N LEU A 312 21.61 -3.84 43.71
CA LEU A 312 22.03 -4.33 45.02
C LEU A 312 23.54 -4.61 45.13
N LEU A 313 24.23 -4.86 44.02
CA LEU A 313 25.68 -5.08 43.99
C LEU A 313 26.49 -3.77 43.89
N ILE A 314 25.85 -2.64 43.61
CA ILE A 314 26.48 -1.31 43.50
C ILE A 314 26.40 -0.51 44.82
N GLN A 315 25.66 -0.99 45.83
CA GLN A 315 25.61 -0.42 47.18
C GLN A 315 26.55 -1.14 48.15
#